data_AF-A0A1W9QZH8-F1
#
_entry.id   AF-A0A1W9QZH8-F1
#
_cell.length_a   1.000
_cell.length_b   1.000
_cell.length_c   1.000
_cell.angle_alpha   90.00
_cell.angle_beta   90.00
_cell.angle_gamma   90.00
#
_symmetry.space_group_name_H-M   'P 1'
#
loop_
_entity.id
_entity.type
_entity.pdbx_description
1 polymer ?
#
loop_
_entity_poly.entity_id
_entity_poly.type
_entity_poly.pdbx_seq_one_letter_code
_entity_poly.pdbx_strand_id
1 'polypeptide(L)' 'MEFTPLFDEPKKTSENEITLAHVKMLEDTIRKKPEYWLWSHRRWKHEKPGAD' A
#
# COMPACT_ATOMS: atom_id res chain seq x y z
N MET A 1 -9.77 -17.10 7.07
CA MET A 1 -9.37 -15.94 6.25
C MET A 1 -10.09 -14.76 6.83
N GLU A 2 -9.39 -13.95 7.61
CA GLU A 2 -9.98 -12.82 8.32
C GLU A 2 -9.90 -11.57 7.46
N PHE A 3 -10.95 -10.76 7.49
CA PHE A 3 -11.00 -9.48 6.80
C PHE A 3 -11.26 -8.36 7.80
N THR A 4 -10.59 -7.23 7.60
CA THR A 4 -10.79 -6.03 8.42
C THR A 4 -11.37 -4.93 7.53
N PRO A 5 -12.58 -4.42 7.81
CA PRO A 5 -13.11 -3.27 7.08
C PRO A 5 -12.27 -2.03 7.38
N LEU A 6 -11.87 -1.30 6.34
CA LEU A 6 -11.14 -0.02 6.48
C LEU A 6 -12.08 1.19 6.45
N PHE A 7 -13.25 1.08 5.84
CA PHE A 7 -14.24 2.14 5.72
C PHE A 7 -15.65 1.55 5.71
N ASP A 8 -16.56 2.16 6.47
CA ASP A 8 -17.98 1.78 6.47
C ASP A 8 -18.76 2.46 5.33
N GLU A 9 -18.37 3.69 4.98
CA GLU A 9 -19.02 4.50 3.94
C GLU A 9 -18.00 4.96 2.87
N PRO A 10 -17.54 4.06 1.97
CA PRO A 10 -16.49 4.38 1.00
C PRO A 10 -16.86 5.50 0.01
N LYS A 11 -18.16 5.82 -0.14
CA LYS A 11 -18.61 6.93 -1.00
C LYS A 11 -18.37 8.31 -0.39
N LYS A 12 -18.09 8.41 0.91
CA LYS A 12 -17.83 9.67 1.61
C LYS A 12 -16.35 10.02 1.70
N THR A 13 -15.46 9.14 1.22
CA THR A 13 -14.03 9.38 1.27
C THR A 13 -13.61 10.43 0.26
N SER A 14 -12.60 11.20 0.62
CA SER A 14 -11.94 12.15 -0.27
C SER A 14 -11.15 11.45 -1.37
N GLU A 15 -10.73 12.22 -2.36
CA GLU A 15 -9.96 11.70 -3.49
C GLU A 15 -8.70 10.96 -3.00
N ASN A 16 -8.49 9.74 -3.50
CA ASN A 16 -7.36 8.85 -3.17
C ASN A 16 -7.28 8.36 -1.71
N GLU A 17 -8.20 8.72 -0.81
CA GLU A 17 -8.14 8.35 0.61
C GLU A 17 -8.14 6.83 0.84
N ILE A 18 -9.00 6.09 0.12
CA ILE A 18 -9.05 4.63 0.21
C ILE A 18 -7.72 4.01 -0.21
N THR A 19 -7.14 4.50 -1.31
CA THR A 19 -5.85 4.04 -1.81
C THR A 19 -4.73 4.30 -0.81
N LEU A 20 -4.71 5.48 -0.19
CA LEU A 20 -3.72 5.85 0.82
C LEU A 20 -3.84 4.99 2.07
N ALA A 21 -5.06 4.74 2.55
CA ALA A 21 -5.31 3.85 3.69
C ALA A 21 -4.88 2.40 3.40
N HIS A 22 -5.15 1.92 2.19
CA HIS A 22 -4.68 0.59 1.74
C HIS A 22 -3.14 0.52 1.71
N VAL A 23 -2.46 1.52 1.16
CA VAL A 23 -0.98 1.59 1.14
C VAL A 23 -0.42 1.61 2.55
N LYS A 24 -1.01 2.38 3.47
CA LYS A 24 -0.59 2.41 4.88
C LYS A 24 -0.71 1.03 5.56
N MET A 25 -1.85 0.37 5.38
CA MET A 25 -2.07 -0.98 5.92
C MET A 25 -1.11 -2.02 5.34
N LEU A 26 -0.80 -1.89 4.05
CA LEU A 26 0.19 -2.71 3.37
C LEU A 26 1.58 -2.52 3.99
N GLU A 27 2.02 -1.27 4.16
CA GLU A 27 3.30 -0.95 4.79
C GLU A 27 3.39 -1.48 6.22
N ASP A 28 2.34 -1.33 7.03
CA ASP A 28 2.29 -1.86 8.39
C ASP A 28 2.39 -3.40 8.39
N THR A 29 1.77 -4.07 7.43
CA THR A 29 1.83 -5.53 7.28
C THR A 29 3.25 -5.97 6.91
N ILE A 30 3.89 -5.29 5.94
CA ILE A 30 5.28 -5.56 5.54
C ILE A 30 6.22 -5.34 6.72
N ARG A 31 6.05 -4.27 7.52
CA ARG A 31 6.89 -4.00 8.71
C ARG A 31 6.73 -5.06 9.79
N LYS A 32 5.51 -5.57 10.00
CA LYS A 32 5.24 -6.63 10.98
C LYS A 32 5.82 -7.98 10.58
N LYS A 33 5.79 -8.30 9.28
CA LYS A 33 6.20 -9.60 8.72
C LYS A 33 6.93 -9.43 7.38
N PRO A 34 8.14 -8.84 7.38
CA PRO A 34 8.88 -8.56 6.15
C PRO A 34 9.27 -9.83 5.39
N GLU A 35 9.43 -10.96 6.07
CA GLU A 35 9.79 -12.26 5.49
C GLU A 35 8.74 -12.79 4.50
N TYR A 36 7.48 -12.37 4.62
CA TYR A 36 6.40 -12.78 3.74
C TYR A 36 6.21 -11.86 2.54
N TRP A 37 6.92 -10.72 2.49
CA TRP A 37 6.87 -9.83 1.34
C TRP A 37 7.72 -10.36 0.19
N LEU A 38 7.20 -10.27 -1.04
CA LEU A 38 7.94 -10.67 -2.24
C LEU A 38 8.94 -9.58 -2.65
N TRP A 39 10.11 -9.55 -2.00
CA TRP A 39 11.16 -8.53 -2.24
C TRP A 39 11.72 -8.51 -3.67
N SER A 40 11.54 -9.58 -4.45
CA SER A 40 11.88 -9.60 -5.88
C SER A 40 10.93 -8.75 -6.73
N HIS A 41 9.76 -8.39 -6.21
CA HIS A 41 8.81 -7.52 -6.90
C HIS A 41 9.32 -6.08 -6.93
N ARG A 42 9.54 -5.52 -8.13
CA ARG A 42 9.98 -4.13 -8.33
C ARG A 42 8.83 -3.14 -8.15
N ARG A 43 8.26 -3.08 -6.94
CA ARG A 43 7.07 -2.27 -6.62
C ARG A 43 7.36 -0.77 -6.77
N TRP A 44 8.52 -0.34 -6.30
CA TRP A 44 8.99 1.04 -6.40
C TRP A 44 9.91 1.16 -7.61
N LYS A 45 9.46 1.91 -8.61
CA LYS A 45 10.31 2.31 -9.73
C LYS A 45 11.10 3.53 -9.27
N HIS A 46 12.39 3.36 -9.05
CA HIS A 46 13.27 4.50 -8.87
C HIS A 46 13.37 5.22 -10.21
N GLU A 47 13.26 6.54 -10.22
CA GLU A 47 13.63 7.32 -11.39
C GLU A 47 15.09 7.03 -11.72
N LYS A 48 15.38 6.80 -12.99
CA LYS A 48 16.76 6.63 -13.44
C LYS A 48 17.46 7.98 -13.27
N PRO A 49 18.66 8.05 -12.69
CA PRO A 49 19.44 9.28 -12.77
C PRO A 49 19.69 9.59 -14.26
N GLY A 50 19.16 10.72 -14.75
CA GLY A 50 19.33 11.18 -16.13
C GLY A 50 18.09 11.11 -17.05
N ALA A 51 16.87 11.15 -16.50
CA ALA A 51 15.70 11.51 -17.31
C ALA A 51 15.59 13.04 -17.36
N ASP A 52 16.16 13.64 -18.40
CA ASP A 52 15.83 15.01 -18.85
C ASP A 52 14.40 15.07 -19.42
#